data_AF-A0A8G1RU84-F1
#
_entry.id   AF-A0A8G1RU84-F1
#
_cell.length_a   1.000
_cell.length_b   1.000
_cell.length_c   1.000
_cell.angle_alpha   90.00
_cell.angle_beta   90.00
_cell.angle_gamma   90.00
#
_symmetry.space_group_name_H-M   'P 1'
#
loop_
_entity.id
_entity.type
_entity.pdbx_description
1 polymer ?
#
loop_
_entity_poly.entity_id
_entity_poly.type
_entity_poly.pdbx_seq_one_letter_code
_entity_poly.pdbx_strand_id
1 'polypeptide(L)'
;MESVWFVAWAVTWLAGQALAIDLTVSKTGGNASSPLLYGIMFEDINNSGDGGIHGQVLRNNGFQGTSPGLTAYAAVGNVNITQDTSNPVSSAIASSLKVTVPSGATGYVGFANTGYNGVPVLATTYSNSFYIKGAYSGTVNLRLVGTSSGIVYADHNITVKSTTSKFTSYETTFKSSQSADADNEWQLRFDATKVAGKSLNFGLVQLFPPTYKSRQNGLRNDVASFLAEIKPSFLRFPGGNNLEGASPSNRWKWNETIGAVVNRPGRQGDWTYANTDALGLDEYLYWCEDMGMEPVLAVWAGLSLGGGIISGSALDPYIDDILNELEYVLGSTTTTYGALRARNGRTEPWPVKYIEVGNEDNVQGGCSTYASRFTAIYDAIHAQYPDLIIIASTTSSSCLPATLPTGAYTDIHHYLSPDSFVALFNEFDNYSRDHPLLVGEYASTTGNDGSTTYWSYMQGSCAEAVYMIGLERNSDVVKMASFAPLLEHFDMAEWSPDLFGLDSSPDSITGSTSFYVQKLFSTNRGTTILPVTSTVDFGPVYWVASVSEEKVYYVKLANYGSTAQNVTVNIAGTTKGSLELLSGGELVSNYPHDVSITPTTSTVTGRGSFTVNLPAWAVAVLAVS
;
A
#
# COMPACT_ATOMS: atom_id res chain seq x y z
N MET A 1 80.38 22.43 -22.57
CA MET A 1 79.51 22.10 -23.71
C MET A 1 78.25 21.49 -23.12
N GLU A 2 77.37 22.36 -22.67
CA GLU A 2 76.03 22.03 -22.20
C GLU A 2 75.10 21.96 -23.42
N SER A 3 74.15 21.03 -23.42
CA SER A 3 72.79 21.19 -23.97
C SER A 3 72.03 19.88 -23.76
N VAL A 4 71.20 19.87 -22.72
CA VAL A 4 70.20 18.83 -22.42
C VAL A 4 68.99 19.08 -23.32
N TRP A 5 68.56 18.06 -24.07
CA TRP A 5 67.32 18.10 -24.85
C TRP A 5 66.13 17.71 -23.97
N PHE A 6 65.27 18.69 -23.64
CA PHE A 6 63.92 18.44 -23.13
C PHE A 6 62.95 18.39 -24.31
N VAL A 7 62.32 17.24 -24.53
CA VAL A 7 61.16 17.09 -25.43
C VAL A 7 59.91 17.40 -24.61
N ALA A 8 59.31 18.57 -24.83
CA ALA A 8 58.01 18.91 -24.28
C ALA A 8 56.90 18.27 -25.13
N TRP A 9 56.25 17.25 -24.60
CA TRP A 9 54.94 16.81 -25.08
C TRP A 9 53.88 17.76 -24.51
N ALA A 10 53.38 18.67 -25.34
CA ALA A 10 52.18 19.43 -25.02
C ALA A 10 50.97 18.49 -25.14
N VAL A 11 50.53 17.93 -24.01
CA VAL A 11 49.22 17.29 -23.90
C VAL A 11 48.19 18.41 -23.79
N THR A 12 47.55 18.75 -24.90
CA THR A 12 46.34 19.57 -24.90
C THR A 12 45.21 18.77 -24.25
N TRP A 13 44.95 19.04 -22.96
CA TRP A 13 43.70 18.71 -22.30
C TRP A 13 42.61 19.62 -22.89
N LEU A 14 41.89 19.14 -23.91
CA LEU A 14 40.57 19.68 -24.24
C LEU A 14 39.60 19.12 -23.19
N ALA A 15 39.44 19.83 -22.08
CA ALA A 15 38.27 19.68 -21.25
C ALA A 15 37.07 20.11 -22.10
N GLY A 16 36.30 19.15 -22.61
CA GLY A 16 34.99 19.43 -23.16
C GLY A 16 34.15 20.05 -22.04
N GLN A 17 33.91 21.36 -22.11
CA GLN A 17 32.84 21.95 -21.33
C GLN A 17 31.55 21.31 -21.83
N ALA A 18 30.93 20.46 -21.01
CA ALA A 18 29.57 20.03 -21.27
C ALA A 18 28.73 21.31 -21.43
N LEU A 19 28.18 21.52 -22.63
CA LEU A 19 27.30 22.65 -22.90
C LEU A 19 26.12 22.55 -21.90
N ALA A 20 25.85 23.63 -21.17
CA ALA A 20 24.74 23.66 -20.23
C ALA A 20 23.42 23.44 -21.00
N ILE A 21 22.52 22.63 -20.43
CA ILE A 21 21.17 22.43 -20.95
C ILE A 21 20.34 23.63 -20.54
N ASP A 22 19.83 24.40 -21.51
CA ASP A 22 19.00 25.56 -21.22
C ASP A 22 17.53 25.20 -21.47
N LEU A 23 16.73 25.23 -20.40
CA LEU A 23 15.30 25.02 -20.42
C LEU A 23 14.60 26.38 -20.23
N THR A 24 13.68 26.73 -21.12
CA THR A 24 12.84 27.93 -21.01
C THR A 24 11.40 27.52 -20.84
N VAL A 25 10.84 27.76 -19.65
CA VAL A 25 9.45 27.42 -19.34
C VAL A 25 8.53 28.55 -19.81
N SER A 26 7.57 28.21 -20.67
CA SER A 26 6.52 29.14 -21.08
C SER A 26 5.58 29.45 -19.91
N LYS A 27 5.11 30.70 -19.80
CA LYS A 27 4.10 31.09 -18.79
C LYS A 27 2.67 30.87 -19.25
N THR A 28 2.48 30.44 -20.50
CA THR A 28 1.18 30.27 -21.15
C THR A 28 1.18 29.03 -22.04
N GLY A 29 -0.02 28.52 -22.32
CA GLY A 29 -0.20 27.28 -23.06
C GLY A 29 -0.11 26.05 -22.16
N GLY A 30 -0.17 24.87 -22.79
CA GLY A 30 -0.19 23.59 -22.11
C GLY A 30 -1.60 23.08 -21.78
N ASN A 31 -1.66 22.00 -21.00
CA ASN A 31 -2.84 21.22 -20.67
C ASN A 31 -3.08 21.17 -19.15
N ALA A 32 -4.32 20.89 -18.77
CA ALA A 32 -4.67 20.70 -17.36
C ALA A 32 -3.97 19.45 -16.82
N SER A 33 -3.38 19.59 -15.64
CA SER A 33 -2.83 18.46 -14.89
C SER A 33 -3.94 17.72 -14.15
N SER A 34 -3.85 16.40 -14.07
CA SER A 34 -4.77 15.62 -13.25
C SER A 34 -4.47 15.85 -11.77
N PRO A 35 -5.45 16.29 -10.95
CA PRO A 35 -5.25 16.40 -9.50
C PRO A 35 -5.05 15.02 -8.86
N LEU A 36 -5.44 13.94 -9.56
CA LEU A 36 -5.34 12.56 -9.10
C LEU A 36 -4.07 11.84 -9.59
N LEU A 37 -3.14 12.53 -10.27
CA LEU A 37 -2.07 11.85 -11.00
C LEU A 37 -1.23 10.88 -10.14
N TYR A 38 -0.93 11.21 -8.88
CA TYR A 38 -0.08 10.37 -8.02
C TYR A 38 -0.87 9.84 -6.83
N GLY A 39 -1.08 8.53 -6.81
CA GLY A 39 -1.75 7.82 -5.72
C GLY A 39 -0.99 6.57 -5.31
N ILE A 40 -1.71 5.67 -4.68
CA ILE A 40 -1.18 4.39 -4.19
C ILE A 40 -2.10 3.25 -4.60
N MET A 41 -1.49 2.11 -4.89
CA MET A 41 -2.18 0.85 -5.14
C MET A 41 -2.02 -0.03 -3.91
N PHE A 42 -3.07 -0.70 -3.49
CA PHE A 42 -3.02 -1.59 -2.34
C PHE A 42 -3.76 -2.90 -2.57
N GLU A 43 -3.04 -3.98 -2.28
CA GLU A 43 -3.57 -5.29 -1.98
C GLU A 43 -2.81 -5.89 -0.79
N ASP A 44 -3.40 -6.86 -0.11
CA ASP A 44 -2.73 -7.59 0.97
C ASP A 44 -1.75 -8.63 0.38
N ILE A 45 -0.53 -8.17 0.09
CA ILE A 45 0.67 -8.87 -0.39
C ILE A 45 1.81 -8.55 0.58
N ASN A 46 2.81 -9.40 0.77
CA ASN A 46 3.96 -9.14 1.64
C ASN A 46 3.57 -8.84 3.10
N ASN A 47 2.42 -9.34 3.56
CA ASN A 47 1.79 -8.98 4.84
C ASN A 47 1.55 -7.45 4.97
N SER A 48 1.23 -6.77 3.86
CA SER A 48 1.01 -5.32 3.81
C SER A 48 -0.25 -4.87 4.55
N GLY A 49 -1.30 -5.69 4.59
CA GLY A 49 -2.54 -5.47 5.33
C GLY A 49 -2.41 -6.06 6.72
N ASP A 50 -2.62 -7.38 6.82
CA ASP A 50 -2.44 -8.14 8.04
C ASP A 50 -0.95 -8.26 8.40
N GLY A 51 -0.52 -7.53 9.43
CA GLY A 51 0.89 -7.45 9.87
C GLY A 51 1.59 -6.15 9.46
N GLY A 52 1.05 -5.45 8.47
CA GLY A 52 1.59 -4.20 7.94
C GLY A 52 0.80 -2.98 8.41
N ILE A 53 -0.03 -2.44 7.51
CA ILE A 53 -0.74 -1.18 7.73
C ILE A 53 -1.99 -1.34 8.61
N HIS A 54 -2.59 -2.53 8.72
CA HIS A 54 -3.66 -2.75 9.69
C HIS A 54 -3.10 -2.69 11.12
N GLY A 55 -3.82 -2.06 12.04
CA GLY A 55 -3.30 -1.83 13.39
C GLY A 55 -3.24 -3.07 14.28
N GLN A 56 -3.80 -4.22 13.86
CA GLN A 56 -3.75 -5.45 14.64
C GLN A 56 -2.35 -6.06 14.57
N VAL A 57 -1.71 -6.25 15.73
CA VAL A 57 -0.33 -6.78 15.77
C VAL A 57 -0.24 -8.26 16.15
N LEU A 58 -1.36 -8.92 16.47
CA LEU A 58 -1.38 -10.36 16.76
C LEU A 58 -1.74 -11.15 15.51
N ARG A 59 -0.88 -12.10 15.15
CA ARG A 59 -1.06 -12.97 13.98
C ARG A 59 -1.99 -14.13 14.31
N ASN A 60 -2.78 -14.55 13.35
CA ASN A 60 -3.67 -15.72 13.49
C ASN A 60 -4.64 -15.58 14.69
N ASN A 61 -5.10 -14.36 14.97
CA ASN A 61 -5.95 -14.05 16.12
C ASN A 61 -7.32 -14.76 16.08
N GLY A 62 -7.88 -14.97 14.89
CA GLY A 62 -9.18 -15.61 14.67
C GLY A 62 -9.13 -17.07 14.20
N PHE A 63 -7.95 -17.66 13.97
CA PHE A 63 -7.84 -18.98 13.32
C PHE A 63 -8.58 -19.04 11.97
N GLN A 64 -8.38 -18.01 11.15
CA GLN A 64 -9.03 -17.83 9.85
C GLN A 64 -8.13 -18.36 8.72
N GLY A 65 -8.72 -18.68 7.57
CA GLY A 65 -8.02 -19.30 6.44
C GLY A 65 -8.11 -20.83 6.40
N THR A 66 -7.44 -21.44 5.43
CA THR A 66 -7.62 -22.88 5.11
C THR A 66 -7.01 -23.82 6.14
N SER A 67 -5.86 -23.45 6.72
CA SER A 67 -5.12 -24.31 7.68
C SER A 67 -4.36 -23.45 8.70
N PRO A 68 -5.06 -22.69 9.55
CA PRO A 68 -4.45 -21.71 10.45
C PRO A 68 -3.52 -22.36 11.49
N GLY A 69 -3.90 -23.55 11.99
CA GLY A 69 -3.14 -24.28 13.02
C GLY A 69 -2.88 -23.42 14.25
N LEU A 70 -1.71 -23.61 14.87
CA LEU A 70 -1.22 -22.82 16.00
C LEU A 70 -0.18 -21.78 15.57
N THR A 71 -0.23 -21.32 14.31
CA THR A 71 0.70 -20.29 13.82
C THR A 71 0.76 -19.11 14.79
N ALA A 72 1.98 -18.72 15.17
CA ALA A 72 2.30 -17.69 16.16
C ALA A 72 1.90 -17.97 17.62
N TYR A 73 1.33 -19.12 17.97
CA TYR A 73 0.96 -19.45 19.36
C TYR A 73 1.98 -20.37 20.06
N ALA A 74 2.29 -20.05 21.31
CA ALA A 74 3.11 -20.88 22.19
C ALA A 74 2.46 -21.03 23.58
N ALA A 75 2.74 -22.15 24.27
CA ALA A 75 2.27 -22.36 25.63
C ALA A 75 3.11 -21.56 26.63
N VAL A 76 2.46 -20.95 27.62
CA VAL A 76 3.11 -20.28 28.76
C VAL A 76 2.90 -21.13 30.01
N GLY A 77 3.98 -21.71 30.53
CA GLY A 77 3.94 -22.69 31.62
C GLY A 77 3.57 -24.10 31.11
N ASN A 78 3.32 -25.02 32.05
CA ASN A 78 3.02 -26.42 31.72
C ASN A 78 1.54 -26.62 31.38
N VAL A 79 1.14 -26.25 30.16
CA VAL A 79 -0.20 -26.45 29.60
C VAL A 79 -0.13 -27.02 28.19
N ASN A 80 -1.21 -27.66 27.75
CA ASN A 80 -1.35 -28.08 26.36
C ASN A 80 -2.28 -27.13 25.61
N ILE A 81 -1.85 -26.62 24.46
CA ILE A 81 -2.65 -25.73 23.61
C ILE A 81 -3.02 -26.41 22.30
N THR A 82 -4.26 -26.23 21.85
CA THR A 82 -4.77 -26.80 20.59
C THR A 82 -5.80 -25.87 19.95
N GLN A 83 -5.86 -25.82 18.63
CA GLN A 83 -7.02 -25.27 17.92
C GLN A 83 -8.25 -26.15 18.18
N ASP A 84 -9.38 -25.54 18.55
CA ASP A 84 -10.64 -26.21 18.88
C ASP A 84 -11.79 -25.68 18.01
N THR A 85 -12.24 -26.51 17.07
CA THR A 85 -13.36 -26.25 16.17
C THR A 85 -14.72 -26.63 16.78
N SER A 86 -14.74 -27.32 17.94
CA SER A 86 -15.98 -27.68 18.63
C SER A 86 -16.56 -26.52 19.46
N ASN A 87 -15.75 -25.50 19.71
CA ASN A 87 -16.13 -24.30 20.45
C ASN A 87 -15.79 -23.04 19.62
N PRO A 88 -16.52 -22.78 18.52
CA PRO A 88 -16.31 -21.58 17.73
C PRO A 88 -16.70 -20.32 18.52
N VAL A 89 -16.01 -19.21 18.27
CA VAL A 89 -16.32 -17.92 18.90
C VAL A 89 -17.62 -17.34 18.32
N SER A 90 -17.80 -17.49 17.01
CA SER A 90 -19.01 -17.13 16.26
C SER A 90 -19.18 -18.06 15.06
N SER A 91 -20.20 -17.85 14.22
CA SER A 91 -20.32 -18.56 12.95
C SER A 91 -19.21 -18.22 11.95
N ALA A 92 -18.59 -17.04 12.07
CA ALA A 92 -17.51 -16.58 11.20
C ALA A 92 -16.13 -16.98 11.74
N ILE A 93 -15.93 -16.78 13.05
CA ILE A 93 -14.73 -17.20 13.76
C ILE A 93 -14.95 -18.63 14.27
N ALA A 94 -14.76 -19.58 13.35
CA ALA A 94 -15.15 -20.98 13.48
C ALA A 94 -14.22 -21.84 14.38
N SER A 95 -13.30 -21.21 15.09
CA SER A 95 -12.32 -21.89 15.94
C SER A 95 -11.96 -21.04 17.16
N SER A 96 -11.40 -21.70 18.18
CA SER A 96 -10.81 -21.06 19.36
C SER A 96 -9.52 -21.76 19.77
N LEU A 97 -8.69 -21.10 20.57
CA LEU A 97 -7.55 -21.69 21.25
C LEU A 97 -8.01 -22.37 22.54
N LYS A 98 -7.90 -23.69 22.61
CA LYS A 98 -8.14 -24.45 23.84
C LYS A 98 -6.84 -24.60 24.63
N VAL A 99 -6.84 -24.14 25.87
CA VAL A 99 -5.74 -24.27 26.82
C VAL A 99 -6.15 -25.30 27.88
N THR A 100 -5.48 -26.46 27.88
CA THR A 100 -5.73 -27.56 28.82
C THR A 100 -4.71 -27.52 29.95
N VAL A 101 -5.21 -27.46 31.18
CA VAL A 101 -4.41 -27.28 32.39
C VAL A 101 -4.28 -28.62 33.13
N PRO A 102 -3.06 -29.12 33.39
CA PRO A 102 -2.86 -30.35 34.15
C PRO A 102 -3.49 -30.30 35.55
N SER A 103 -3.88 -31.46 36.05
CA SER A 103 -4.30 -31.60 37.45
C SER A 103 -3.16 -31.20 38.40
N GLY A 104 -3.48 -30.44 39.44
CA GLY A 104 -2.49 -29.97 40.42
C GLY A 104 -1.59 -28.82 39.93
N ALA A 105 -1.84 -28.27 38.73
CA ALA A 105 -1.13 -27.08 38.27
C ALA A 105 -1.38 -25.87 39.20
N THR A 106 -0.34 -25.08 39.42
CA THR A 106 -0.35 -23.88 40.27
C THR A 106 0.34 -22.73 39.55
N GLY A 107 0.16 -21.50 40.05
CA GLY A 107 0.75 -20.30 39.45
C GLY A 107 0.04 -19.85 38.17
N TYR A 108 0.65 -18.90 37.47
CA TYR A 108 0.13 -18.38 36.22
C TYR A 108 0.55 -19.26 35.04
N VAL A 109 -0.43 -19.68 34.25
CA VAL A 109 -0.25 -20.43 33.00
C VAL A 109 -1.09 -19.79 31.90
N GLY A 110 -0.84 -20.13 30.64
CA GLY A 110 -1.63 -19.62 29.53
C GLY A 110 -0.94 -19.82 28.19
N PHE A 111 -0.91 -18.77 27.38
CA PHE A 111 -0.34 -18.80 26.05
C PHE A 111 0.26 -17.45 25.66
N ALA A 112 1.13 -17.50 24.65
CA ALA A 112 1.71 -16.36 23.99
C ALA A 112 1.26 -16.30 22.53
N ASN A 113 1.27 -15.10 21.95
CA ASN A 113 1.23 -14.87 20.52
C ASN A 113 2.48 -14.07 20.11
N THR A 114 3.25 -14.58 19.16
CA THR A 114 4.54 -14.02 18.72
C THR A 114 4.38 -13.01 17.58
N GLY A 115 3.15 -12.65 17.20
CA GLY A 115 2.87 -11.67 16.15
C GLY A 115 3.42 -12.04 14.76
N TYR A 116 3.75 -11.03 13.98
CA TYR A 116 4.28 -11.14 12.61
C TYR A 116 5.81 -11.03 12.67
N ASN A 117 6.47 -12.19 12.87
CA ASN A 117 7.90 -12.27 13.18
C ASN A 117 8.33 -11.38 14.37
N GLY A 118 7.43 -11.20 15.35
CA GLY A 118 7.61 -10.32 16.49
C GLY A 118 6.33 -9.57 16.84
N VAL A 119 6.32 -8.92 18.00
CA VAL A 119 5.30 -7.95 18.40
C VAL A 119 5.97 -6.59 18.58
N PRO A 120 5.53 -5.52 17.90
CA PRO A 120 6.06 -4.19 18.13
C PRO A 120 5.65 -3.68 19.51
N VAL A 121 6.65 -3.42 20.35
CA VAL A 121 6.47 -2.88 21.71
C VAL A 121 6.99 -1.44 21.76
N LEU A 122 6.06 -0.50 21.75
CA LEU A 122 6.30 0.95 21.76
C LEU A 122 6.00 1.53 23.14
N ALA A 123 6.60 2.69 23.46
CA ALA A 123 6.30 3.44 24.67
C ALA A 123 4.93 4.15 24.57
N THR A 124 3.84 3.37 24.58
CA THR A 124 2.49 3.84 24.32
C THR A 124 1.43 3.12 25.15
N THR A 125 0.15 3.45 24.93
CA THR A 125 -1.00 2.72 25.48
C THR A 125 -1.56 1.79 24.40
N TYR A 126 -1.60 0.51 24.72
CA TYR A 126 -2.22 -0.51 23.87
C TYR A 126 -3.68 -0.73 24.28
N SER A 127 -4.52 -1.02 23.29
CA SER A 127 -5.85 -1.61 23.50
C SER A 127 -5.76 -3.12 23.29
N ASN A 128 -6.33 -3.90 24.20
CA ASN A 128 -6.41 -5.35 24.09
C ASN A 128 -7.84 -5.83 24.27
N SER A 129 -8.27 -6.75 23.41
CA SER A 129 -9.53 -7.46 23.55
C SER A 129 -9.32 -8.97 23.37
N PHE A 130 -10.21 -9.76 23.97
CA PHE A 130 -10.25 -11.21 23.76
C PHE A 130 -11.61 -11.78 24.17
N TYR A 131 -11.94 -12.95 23.62
CA TYR A 131 -13.07 -13.76 24.05
C TYR A 131 -12.57 -14.92 24.92
N ILE A 132 -13.33 -15.26 25.98
CA ILE A 132 -13.06 -16.40 26.85
C ILE A 132 -14.33 -17.23 27.10
N LYS A 133 -14.19 -18.56 27.05
CA LYS A 133 -15.22 -19.54 27.42
C LYS A 133 -14.62 -20.61 28.35
N GLY A 134 -15.39 -21.01 29.35
CA GLY A 134 -14.98 -21.92 30.42
C GLY A 134 -15.28 -21.34 31.80
N ALA A 135 -15.42 -22.18 32.81
CA ALA A 135 -15.73 -21.72 34.17
C ALA A 135 -14.48 -21.11 34.83
N TYR A 136 -14.36 -19.79 34.76
CA TYR A 136 -13.26 -19.04 35.37
C TYR A 136 -13.78 -17.74 36.00
N SER A 137 -13.28 -17.42 37.18
CA SER A 137 -13.56 -16.15 37.88
C SER A 137 -12.30 -15.70 38.59
N GLY A 138 -11.66 -14.66 38.10
CA GLY A 138 -10.37 -14.24 38.61
C GLY A 138 -9.65 -13.27 37.70
N THR A 139 -8.38 -13.05 38.00
CA THR A 139 -7.51 -12.18 37.23
C THR A 139 -6.98 -12.91 36.00
N VAL A 140 -7.09 -12.28 34.84
CA VAL A 140 -6.25 -12.55 33.67
C VAL A 140 -5.13 -11.52 33.69
N ASN A 141 -3.91 -11.98 33.49
CA ASN A 141 -2.71 -11.16 33.40
C ASN A 141 -2.24 -11.11 31.94
N LEU A 142 -2.11 -9.90 31.41
CA LEU A 142 -1.69 -9.59 30.06
C LEU A 142 -0.27 -9.02 30.11
N ARG A 143 0.59 -9.45 29.19
CA ARG A 143 1.95 -8.93 29.09
C ARG A 143 2.39 -8.63 27.67
N LEU A 144 3.33 -7.69 27.59
CA LEU A 144 4.31 -7.60 26.53
C LEU A 144 5.67 -7.93 27.13
N VAL A 145 6.35 -8.91 26.54
CA VAL A 145 7.61 -9.45 27.07
C VAL A 145 8.56 -9.77 25.92
N GLY A 146 9.85 -9.51 26.11
CA GLY A 146 10.88 -9.95 25.19
C GLY A 146 10.97 -11.48 25.21
N THR A 147 10.80 -12.13 24.06
CA THR A 147 10.68 -13.59 23.94
C THR A 147 11.94 -14.28 24.46
N SER A 148 13.12 -13.85 24.00
CA SER A 148 14.40 -14.41 24.46
C SER A 148 14.93 -13.74 25.73
N SER A 149 14.73 -12.42 25.87
CA SER A 149 15.32 -11.64 26.98
C SER A 149 14.55 -11.77 28.30
N GLY A 150 13.26 -12.09 28.25
CA GLY A 150 12.36 -12.11 29.41
C GLY A 150 12.06 -10.73 30.00
N ILE A 151 12.52 -9.64 29.36
CA ILE A 151 12.26 -8.27 29.82
C ILE A 151 10.77 -7.98 29.66
N VAL A 152 10.17 -7.44 30.72
CA VAL A 152 8.73 -7.19 30.78
C VAL A 152 8.48 -5.72 30.50
N TYR A 153 7.88 -5.43 29.36
CA TYR A 153 7.60 -4.07 28.92
C TYR A 153 6.21 -3.60 29.36
N ALA A 154 5.28 -4.53 29.53
CA ALA A 154 3.97 -4.30 30.12
C ALA A 154 3.52 -5.52 30.95
N ASP A 155 2.85 -5.25 32.08
CA ASP A 155 2.27 -6.26 32.95
C ASP A 155 0.95 -5.71 33.52
N HIS A 156 -0.17 -6.23 33.03
CA HIS A 156 -1.49 -5.67 33.30
C HIS A 156 -2.49 -6.73 33.75
N ASN A 157 -3.31 -6.41 34.75
CA ASN A 157 -4.30 -7.31 35.30
C ASN A 157 -5.71 -6.83 34.97
N ILE A 158 -6.55 -7.74 34.48
CA ILE A 158 -7.99 -7.55 34.31
C ILE A 158 -8.75 -8.64 35.04
N THR A 159 -9.81 -8.27 35.77
CA THR A 159 -10.70 -9.26 36.39
C THR A 159 -11.76 -9.71 35.39
N VAL A 160 -11.89 -11.03 35.22
CA VAL A 160 -12.86 -11.63 34.31
C VAL A 160 -13.72 -12.66 35.03
N LYS A 161 -14.92 -12.87 34.50
CA LYS A 161 -15.85 -13.94 34.86
C LYS A 161 -16.45 -14.58 33.61
N SER A 162 -16.10 -15.82 33.35
CA SER A 162 -16.56 -16.58 32.18
C SER A 162 -17.31 -17.84 32.60
N THR A 163 -18.07 -18.39 31.67
CA THR A 163 -18.90 -19.59 31.88
C THR A 163 -18.65 -20.61 30.78
N THR A 164 -19.07 -21.85 31.00
CA THR A 164 -18.98 -22.91 29.99
C THR A 164 -20.03 -22.77 28.87
N SER A 165 -21.05 -21.94 29.02
CA SER A 165 -22.17 -21.88 28.07
C SER A 165 -21.89 -21.04 26.84
N LYS A 166 -21.16 -19.92 26.97
CA LYS A 166 -20.88 -18.99 25.87
C LYS A 166 -19.56 -18.26 26.07
N PHE A 167 -18.96 -17.81 24.96
CA PHE A 167 -17.87 -16.86 25.02
C PHE A 167 -18.34 -15.52 25.61
N THR A 168 -17.46 -14.89 26.38
CA THR A 168 -17.63 -13.53 26.93
C THR A 168 -16.44 -12.71 26.47
N SER A 169 -16.69 -11.52 25.91
CA SER A 169 -15.63 -10.59 25.52
C SER A 169 -15.16 -9.75 26.69
N TYR A 170 -13.88 -9.41 26.67
CA TYR A 170 -13.24 -8.46 27.58
C TYR A 170 -12.37 -7.50 26.77
N GLU A 171 -12.35 -6.25 27.20
CA GLU A 171 -11.56 -5.18 26.62
C GLU A 171 -10.86 -4.40 27.73
N THR A 172 -9.63 -3.96 27.48
CA THR A 172 -8.86 -3.13 28.40
C THR A 172 -7.79 -2.36 27.65
N THR A 173 -7.25 -1.33 28.30
CA THR A 173 -6.04 -0.64 27.83
C THR A 173 -4.92 -0.74 28.87
N PHE A 174 -3.67 -0.75 28.44
CA PHE A 174 -2.52 -0.71 29.33
C PHE A 174 -1.31 -0.02 28.69
N LYS A 175 -0.45 0.57 29.52
CA LYS A 175 0.79 1.23 29.07
C LYS A 175 1.92 0.23 28.95
N SER A 176 2.83 0.48 28.01
CA SER A 176 4.08 -0.25 27.83
C SER A 176 5.27 0.72 27.84
N SER A 177 6.45 0.23 28.24
CA SER A 177 7.73 0.81 27.80
C SER A 177 8.08 0.31 26.39
N GLN A 178 9.02 0.95 25.71
CA GLN A 178 9.51 0.53 24.39
C GLN A 178 10.54 -0.61 24.50
N SER A 179 10.50 -1.57 23.59
CA SER A 179 11.55 -2.60 23.41
C SER A 179 12.74 -2.06 22.62
N ALA A 180 13.83 -2.82 22.56
CA ALA A 180 14.97 -2.48 21.71
C ALA A 180 14.86 -3.08 20.29
N ASP A 181 14.04 -4.13 20.12
CA ASP A 181 13.98 -4.96 18.91
C ASP A 181 12.57 -5.56 18.74
N ALA A 182 12.39 -6.38 17.69
CA ALA A 182 11.18 -7.13 17.37
C ALA A 182 10.97 -8.41 18.20
N ASP A 183 11.96 -8.89 18.96
CA ASP A 183 11.92 -10.21 19.65
C ASP A 183 11.04 -10.17 20.90
N ASN A 184 9.74 -9.94 20.70
CA ASN A 184 8.74 -9.80 21.73
C ASN A 184 7.51 -10.64 21.41
N GLU A 185 6.77 -10.96 22.47
CA GLU A 185 5.50 -11.67 22.39
C GLU A 185 4.47 -11.03 23.32
N TRP A 186 3.19 -11.21 22.95
CA TRP A 186 2.06 -10.90 23.81
C TRP A 186 1.65 -12.16 24.57
N GLN A 187 1.50 -12.08 25.90
CA GLN A 187 1.04 -13.21 26.72
C GLN A 187 -0.32 -12.94 27.35
N LEU A 188 -1.16 -13.97 27.38
CA LEU A 188 -2.36 -14.04 28.22
C LEU A 188 -2.20 -15.18 29.22
N ARG A 189 -2.22 -14.84 30.52
CA ARG A 189 -2.01 -15.77 31.62
C ARG A 189 -3.16 -15.73 32.62
N PHE A 190 -3.44 -16.85 33.26
CA PHE A 190 -4.48 -16.99 34.27
C PHE A 190 -4.02 -17.96 35.38
N ASP A 191 -4.68 -17.89 36.53
CA ASP A 191 -4.36 -18.72 37.69
C ASP A 191 -4.80 -20.18 37.46
N ALA A 192 -3.80 -21.05 37.32
CA ALA A 192 -4.00 -22.48 37.06
C ALA A 192 -4.84 -23.16 38.14
N THR A 193 -4.77 -22.72 39.40
CA THR A 193 -5.47 -23.37 40.52
C THR A 193 -6.99 -23.31 40.38
N LYS A 194 -7.50 -22.33 39.64
CA LYS A 194 -8.93 -22.15 39.39
C LYS A 194 -9.49 -23.09 38.33
N VAL A 195 -8.62 -23.69 37.52
CA VAL A 195 -8.98 -24.49 36.34
C VAL A 195 -8.13 -25.77 36.22
N ALA A 196 -7.45 -26.18 37.29
CA ALA A 196 -6.63 -27.38 37.30
C ALA A 196 -7.44 -28.62 36.90
N GLY A 197 -6.88 -29.41 35.97
CA GLY A 197 -7.54 -30.58 35.38
C GLY A 197 -8.67 -30.25 34.40
N LYS A 198 -8.83 -28.99 33.99
CA LYS A 198 -9.85 -28.51 33.06
C LYS A 198 -9.21 -27.71 31.93
N SER A 199 -10.05 -27.07 31.11
CA SER A 199 -9.62 -26.24 29.99
C SER A 199 -10.41 -24.96 29.89
N LEU A 200 -9.79 -23.95 29.30
CA LEU A 200 -10.40 -22.69 28.87
C LEU A 200 -10.23 -22.54 27.36
N ASN A 201 -11.21 -21.93 26.70
CA ASN A 201 -11.15 -21.57 25.29
C ASN A 201 -11.02 -20.05 25.16
N PHE A 202 -10.14 -19.60 24.27
CA PHE A 202 -9.91 -18.20 23.96
C PHE A 202 -10.04 -17.97 22.46
N GLY A 203 -10.45 -16.79 22.02
CA GLY A 203 -10.44 -16.50 20.59
C GLY A 203 -10.60 -15.02 20.30
N LEU A 204 -10.30 -14.67 19.05
CA LEU A 204 -10.23 -13.30 18.55
C LEU A 204 -9.47 -12.40 19.53
N VAL A 205 -8.23 -12.79 19.83
CA VAL A 205 -7.32 -11.98 20.66
C VAL A 205 -6.84 -10.80 19.83
N GLN A 206 -6.97 -9.58 20.32
CA GLN A 206 -6.60 -8.39 19.57
C GLN A 206 -5.71 -7.52 20.41
N LEU A 207 -4.63 -7.02 19.81
CA LEU A 207 -3.77 -6.01 20.40
C LEU A 207 -3.56 -4.91 19.36
N PHE A 208 -3.83 -3.67 19.76
CA PHE A 208 -3.64 -2.49 18.92
C PHE A 208 -2.76 -1.48 19.67
N PRO A 209 -1.65 -1.01 19.09
CA PRO A 209 -1.10 0.30 19.45
C PRO A 209 -2.10 1.41 19.02
N PRO A 210 -1.83 2.70 19.30
CA PRO A 210 -2.67 3.77 18.77
C PRO A 210 -2.84 3.67 17.26
N THR A 211 -4.08 3.84 16.81
CA THR A 211 -4.44 3.78 15.39
C THR A 211 -4.46 5.19 14.78
N TYR A 212 -4.21 5.25 13.48
CA TYR A 212 -4.26 6.50 12.72
C TYR A 212 -5.63 7.16 12.87
N LYS A 213 -5.63 8.47 13.20
CA LYS A 213 -6.84 9.26 13.54
C LYS A 213 -7.72 8.63 14.62
N SER A 214 -7.17 7.76 15.47
CA SER A 214 -7.90 7.05 16.53
C SER A 214 -9.10 6.24 16.04
N ARG A 215 -9.07 5.75 14.79
CA ARG A 215 -10.12 4.88 14.26
C ARG A 215 -10.09 3.51 14.95
N GLN A 216 -11.24 3.05 15.45
CA GLN A 216 -11.36 1.67 15.94
C GLN A 216 -11.11 0.69 14.78
N ASN A 217 -10.38 -0.40 15.04
CA ASN A 217 -9.98 -1.38 14.00
C ASN A 217 -9.20 -0.73 12.83
N GLY A 218 -8.65 0.47 13.04
CA GLY A 218 -8.01 1.26 12.00
C GLY A 218 -6.56 0.89 11.75
N LEU A 219 -5.90 1.73 10.96
CA LEU A 219 -4.52 1.54 10.53
C LEU A 219 -3.52 1.79 11.67
N ARG A 220 -2.34 1.16 11.59
CA ARG A 220 -1.19 1.42 12.46
C ARG A 220 -0.74 2.87 12.29
N ASN A 221 -0.69 3.63 13.39
CA ASN A 221 -0.52 5.08 13.30
C ASN A 221 0.82 5.51 12.69
N ASP A 222 1.92 4.86 13.06
CA ASP A 222 3.27 5.13 12.53
C ASP A 222 3.36 4.84 11.02
N VAL A 223 2.85 3.68 10.57
CA VAL A 223 2.84 3.28 9.15
C VAL A 223 2.00 4.23 8.31
N ALA A 224 0.77 4.51 8.75
CA ALA A 224 -0.12 5.43 8.04
C ALA A 224 0.42 6.87 8.05
N SER A 225 1.07 7.31 9.13
CA SER A 225 1.67 8.65 9.19
C SER A 225 2.84 8.79 8.23
N PHE A 226 3.71 7.77 8.14
CA PHE A 226 4.81 7.74 7.19
C PHE A 226 4.30 7.77 5.75
N LEU A 227 3.30 6.96 5.43
CA LEU A 227 2.68 6.93 4.11
C LEU A 227 2.00 8.26 3.75
N ALA A 228 1.35 8.91 4.71
CA ALA A 228 0.71 10.22 4.50
C ALA A 228 1.69 11.31 4.05
N GLU A 229 3.00 11.14 4.27
CA GLU A 229 4.02 12.07 3.79
C GLU A 229 4.12 12.14 2.26
N ILE A 230 3.72 11.08 1.54
CA ILE A 230 3.63 11.10 0.07
C ILE A 230 2.51 12.04 -0.39
N LYS A 231 1.49 12.31 0.46
CA LYS A 231 0.24 12.99 0.07
C LYS A 231 -0.41 12.35 -1.18
N PRO A 232 -0.68 11.03 -1.15
CA PRO A 232 -1.36 10.37 -2.27
C PRO A 232 -2.74 11.01 -2.51
N SER A 233 -3.18 11.07 -3.76
CA SER A 233 -4.50 11.62 -4.12
C SER A 233 -5.57 10.58 -4.37
N PHE A 234 -5.19 9.31 -4.56
CA PHE A 234 -6.14 8.21 -4.68
C PHE A 234 -5.57 6.94 -4.05
N LEU A 235 -6.47 6.01 -3.74
CA LEU A 235 -6.14 4.64 -3.33
C LEU A 235 -6.89 3.66 -4.24
N ARG A 236 -6.16 2.82 -4.97
CA ARG A 236 -6.69 1.65 -5.70
C ARG A 236 -6.68 0.44 -4.76
N PHE A 237 -7.83 -0.20 -4.56
CA PHE A 237 -8.01 -1.32 -3.61
C PHE A 237 -9.26 -2.15 -3.99
N PRO A 238 -9.47 -3.37 -3.46
CA PRO A 238 -8.65 -4.13 -2.50
C PRO A 238 -7.62 -5.07 -3.16
N GLY A 239 -7.41 -4.95 -4.46
CA GLY A 239 -6.55 -5.84 -5.23
C GLY A 239 -5.72 -5.08 -6.26
N GLY A 240 -4.65 -5.74 -6.70
CA GLY A 240 -4.65 -6.47 -7.96
C GLY A 240 -5.07 -7.94 -7.71
N ASN A 241 -4.12 -8.86 -7.66
CA ASN A 241 -4.37 -10.32 -7.57
C ASN A 241 -5.26 -10.72 -6.39
N ASN A 242 -5.08 -10.10 -5.22
CA ASN A 242 -5.80 -10.46 -4.00
C ASN A 242 -7.31 -10.17 -4.04
N LEU A 243 -7.82 -9.49 -5.09
CA LEU A 243 -9.26 -9.38 -5.38
C LEU A 243 -9.83 -10.68 -5.96
N GLU A 244 -9.06 -11.34 -6.83
CA GLU A 244 -9.53 -12.37 -7.77
C GLU A 244 -9.80 -13.72 -7.11
N GLY A 245 -8.98 -14.07 -6.12
CA GLY A 245 -9.05 -15.35 -5.43
C GLY A 245 -8.59 -16.53 -6.28
N ALA A 246 -8.15 -17.60 -5.62
CA ALA A 246 -7.89 -18.88 -6.28
C ALA A 246 -9.13 -19.55 -6.93
N SER A 247 -10.35 -19.10 -6.61
CA SER A 247 -11.61 -19.60 -7.20
C SER A 247 -12.74 -18.59 -6.97
N PRO A 248 -13.89 -18.66 -7.68
CA PRO A 248 -15.02 -17.76 -7.46
C PRO A 248 -15.56 -17.73 -6.02
N SER A 249 -15.39 -18.82 -5.27
CA SER A 249 -15.75 -18.90 -3.84
C SER A 249 -14.71 -18.28 -2.90
N ASN A 250 -13.45 -18.16 -3.35
CA ASN A 250 -12.33 -17.59 -2.60
C ASN A 250 -11.98 -16.16 -3.02
N ARG A 251 -12.72 -15.54 -3.94
CA ARG A 251 -12.61 -14.11 -4.26
C ARG A 251 -12.73 -13.25 -3.01
N TRP A 252 -12.27 -12.01 -3.08
CA TRP A 252 -12.61 -11.01 -2.07
C TRP A 252 -14.12 -10.69 -2.12
N LYS A 253 -14.79 -10.68 -0.97
CA LYS A 253 -16.24 -10.44 -0.85
C LYS A 253 -16.51 -9.31 0.13
N TRP A 254 -16.93 -8.16 -0.40
CA TRP A 254 -17.15 -6.94 0.37
C TRP A 254 -17.99 -7.15 1.64
N ASN A 255 -19.07 -7.92 1.53
CA ASN A 255 -20.03 -8.17 2.60
C ASN A 255 -19.49 -9.07 3.72
N GLU A 256 -18.41 -9.81 3.48
CA GLU A 256 -17.67 -10.58 4.49
C GLU A 256 -16.61 -9.72 5.21
N THR A 257 -16.38 -8.48 4.74
CA THR A 257 -15.36 -7.56 5.27
C THR A 257 -15.92 -6.38 6.06
N ILE A 258 -17.25 -6.25 6.21
CA ILE A 258 -17.90 -5.12 6.89
C ILE A 258 -18.49 -5.52 8.25
N GLY A 259 -18.81 -4.53 9.08
CA GLY A 259 -19.40 -4.75 10.41
C GLY A 259 -18.40 -5.30 11.43
N ALA A 260 -18.90 -5.90 12.50
CA ALA A 260 -18.04 -6.34 13.61
C ALA A 260 -17.06 -7.46 13.18
N VAL A 261 -15.78 -7.33 13.52
CA VAL A 261 -14.71 -8.29 13.16
C VAL A 261 -15.02 -9.73 13.60
N VAL A 262 -15.73 -9.91 14.73
CA VAL A 262 -16.17 -11.24 15.18
C VAL A 262 -17.15 -11.93 14.22
N ASN A 263 -17.70 -11.22 13.24
CA ASN A 263 -18.58 -11.74 12.20
C ASN A 263 -17.89 -11.82 10.82
N ARG A 264 -16.60 -11.51 10.73
CA ARG A 264 -15.82 -11.58 9.49
C ARG A 264 -15.09 -12.93 9.42
N PRO A 265 -15.36 -13.79 8.43
CA PRO A 265 -14.76 -15.12 8.36
C PRO A 265 -13.29 -15.09 7.92
N GLY A 266 -12.85 -14.00 7.29
CA GLY A 266 -11.58 -13.97 6.57
C GLY A 266 -11.58 -14.92 5.39
N ARG A 267 -10.43 -15.04 4.73
CA ARG A 267 -10.25 -15.92 3.57
C ARG A 267 -8.80 -16.33 3.40
N GLN A 268 -8.56 -17.31 2.55
CA GLN A 268 -7.21 -17.54 2.04
C GLN A 268 -6.93 -16.44 0.99
N GLY A 269 -5.91 -15.61 1.21
CA GLY A 269 -5.45 -14.65 0.22
C GLY A 269 -4.69 -15.34 -0.91
N ASP A 270 -4.32 -14.58 -1.92
CA ASP A 270 -3.63 -15.07 -3.11
C ASP A 270 -2.09 -15.07 -2.95
N TRP A 271 -1.59 -14.54 -1.82
CA TRP A 271 -0.17 -14.42 -1.49
C TRP A 271 0.28 -15.36 -0.36
N THR A 272 0.04 -16.66 -0.48
CA THR A 272 0.49 -17.72 0.46
C THR A 272 -0.06 -17.68 1.90
N TYR A 273 -0.59 -16.56 2.39
CA TYR A 273 -1.19 -16.42 3.72
C TYR A 273 -2.69 -16.08 3.69
N ALA A 274 -3.34 -16.24 4.83
CA ALA A 274 -4.75 -15.94 5.01
C ALA A 274 -4.95 -14.48 5.41
N ASN A 275 -5.98 -13.83 4.87
CA ASN A 275 -6.41 -12.50 5.30
C ASN A 275 -7.53 -12.64 6.35
N THR A 276 -7.45 -11.85 7.41
CA THR A 276 -8.48 -11.73 8.44
C THR A 276 -9.71 -10.99 7.96
N ASP A 277 -9.57 -10.22 6.87
CA ASP A 277 -10.52 -9.23 6.36
C ASP A 277 -10.93 -8.19 7.43
N ALA A 278 -10.10 -8.01 8.47
CA ALA A 278 -10.25 -6.95 9.45
C ALA A 278 -9.89 -5.58 8.86
N LEU A 279 -8.99 -5.53 7.88
CA LEU A 279 -8.86 -4.41 6.95
C LEU A 279 -9.89 -4.61 5.82
N GLY A 280 -11.13 -4.15 6.06
CA GLY A 280 -12.26 -4.33 5.17
C GLY A 280 -12.69 -3.06 4.44
N LEU A 281 -13.80 -3.13 3.71
CA LEU A 281 -14.30 -2.04 2.87
C LEU A 281 -14.43 -0.71 3.63
N ASP A 282 -15.02 -0.72 4.84
CA ASP A 282 -15.16 0.51 5.63
C ASP A 282 -13.79 1.04 6.10
N GLU A 283 -12.85 0.17 6.45
CA GLU A 283 -11.50 0.57 6.87
C GLU A 283 -10.69 1.18 5.70
N TYR A 284 -10.80 0.66 4.48
CA TYR A 284 -10.22 1.28 3.27
C TYR A 284 -10.82 2.66 2.97
N LEU A 285 -12.14 2.79 3.14
CA LEU A 285 -12.82 4.06 2.86
C LEU A 285 -12.53 5.11 3.94
N TYR A 286 -12.37 4.71 5.21
CA TYR A 286 -11.83 5.59 6.25
C TYR A 286 -10.38 5.99 5.99
N TRP A 287 -9.55 5.07 5.49
CA TRP A 287 -8.20 5.41 5.07
C TRP A 287 -8.21 6.52 4.00
N CYS A 288 -9.06 6.39 2.99
CA CYS A 288 -9.25 7.43 1.97
C CYS A 288 -9.68 8.77 2.59
N GLU A 289 -10.72 8.77 3.44
CA GLU A 289 -11.23 9.97 4.10
C GLU A 289 -10.15 10.65 4.97
N ASP A 290 -9.40 9.87 5.76
CA ASP A 290 -8.44 10.37 6.74
C ASP A 290 -7.13 10.90 6.10
N MET A 291 -6.86 10.52 4.84
CA MET A 291 -5.72 11.03 4.04
C MET A 291 -6.14 11.95 2.89
N GLY A 292 -7.44 12.17 2.67
CA GLY A 292 -7.94 13.02 1.59
C GLY A 292 -7.73 12.42 0.20
N MET A 293 -7.85 11.09 0.07
CA MET A 293 -7.72 10.35 -1.18
C MET A 293 -9.09 10.09 -1.82
N GLU A 294 -9.14 10.10 -3.14
CA GLU A 294 -10.26 9.52 -3.89
C GLU A 294 -10.14 7.98 -3.92
N PRO A 295 -11.19 7.22 -3.55
CA PRO A 295 -11.18 5.77 -3.66
C PRO A 295 -11.37 5.32 -5.11
N VAL A 296 -10.51 4.40 -5.56
CA VAL A 296 -10.67 3.58 -6.77
C VAL A 296 -10.98 2.17 -6.32
N LEU A 297 -12.28 1.83 -6.32
CA LEU A 297 -12.79 0.55 -5.81
C LEU A 297 -12.81 -0.48 -6.94
N ALA A 298 -11.98 -1.52 -6.83
CA ALA A 298 -12.01 -2.64 -7.73
C ALA A 298 -13.09 -3.66 -7.32
N VAL A 299 -13.88 -4.12 -8.28
CA VAL A 299 -14.94 -5.12 -8.09
C VAL A 299 -14.62 -6.40 -8.85
N TRP A 300 -14.94 -7.54 -8.25
CA TRP A 300 -14.62 -8.84 -8.85
C TRP A 300 -15.43 -9.10 -10.12
N ALA A 301 -14.76 -9.34 -11.25
CA ALA A 301 -15.40 -9.34 -12.57
C ALA A 301 -15.56 -10.74 -13.23
N GLY A 302 -15.44 -11.84 -12.48
CA GLY A 302 -15.65 -13.19 -13.03
C GLY A 302 -14.39 -14.04 -13.16
N LEU A 303 -13.19 -13.47 -13.02
CA LEU A 303 -11.90 -14.16 -13.16
C LEU A 303 -11.32 -14.54 -11.78
N SER A 304 -10.75 -15.74 -11.70
CA SER A 304 -10.01 -16.23 -10.52
C SER A 304 -8.71 -16.89 -10.95
N LEU A 305 -7.64 -16.69 -10.17
CA LEU A 305 -6.25 -17.04 -10.51
C LEU A 305 -5.99 -18.56 -10.53
N GLY A 306 -6.65 -19.32 -9.65
CA GLY A 306 -6.52 -20.79 -9.59
C GLY A 306 -7.38 -21.53 -10.63
N GLY A 307 -8.02 -20.78 -11.53
CA GLY A 307 -8.95 -21.29 -12.52
C GLY A 307 -10.41 -21.06 -12.13
N GLY A 308 -11.25 -20.95 -13.16
CA GLY A 308 -12.65 -20.58 -13.02
C GLY A 308 -12.88 -19.19 -13.60
N ILE A 309 -13.60 -19.16 -14.72
CA ILE A 309 -14.06 -17.93 -15.35
C ILE A 309 -15.58 -18.00 -15.40
N ILE A 310 -16.24 -17.10 -14.67
CA ILE A 310 -17.68 -16.94 -14.67
C ILE A 310 -18.05 -15.89 -15.72
N SER A 311 -18.86 -16.27 -16.70
CA SER A 311 -19.29 -15.40 -17.80
C SER A 311 -20.70 -15.75 -18.28
N GLY A 312 -21.26 -14.91 -19.16
CA GLY A 312 -22.66 -15.06 -19.59
C GLY A 312 -23.63 -14.94 -18.42
N SER A 313 -24.75 -15.65 -18.47
CA SER A 313 -25.78 -15.60 -17.41
C SER A 313 -25.32 -16.16 -16.05
N ALA A 314 -24.19 -16.86 -16.00
CA ALA A 314 -23.61 -17.29 -14.73
C ALA A 314 -22.99 -16.11 -13.96
N LEU A 315 -22.72 -14.99 -14.62
CA LEU A 315 -22.21 -13.76 -14.02
C LEU A 315 -23.30 -12.95 -13.31
N ASP A 316 -24.58 -13.12 -13.67
CA ASP A 316 -25.70 -12.33 -13.15
C ASP A 316 -25.73 -12.23 -11.60
N PRO A 317 -25.55 -13.31 -10.82
CA PRO A 317 -25.54 -13.22 -9.36
C PRO A 317 -24.37 -12.38 -8.80
N TYR A 318 -23.27 -12.27 -9.54
CA TYR A 318 -22.12 -11.46 -9.15
C TYR A 318 -22.30 -10.01 -9.57
N ILE A 319 -23.01 -9.74 -10.67
CA ILE A 319 -23.46 -8.37 -11.01
C ILE A 319 -24.39 -7.85 -9.91
N ASP A 320 -25.35 -8.67 -9.44
CA ASP A 320 -26.20 -8.30 -8.31
C ASP A 320 -25.37 -8.01 -7.05
N ASP A 321 -24.33 -8.81 -6.77
CA ASP A 321 -23.43 -8.60 -5.63
C ASP A 321 -22.65 -7.27 -5.72
N ILE A 322 -22.17 -6.92 -6.92
CA ILE A 322 -21.54 -5.62 -7.20
C ILE A 322 -22.53 -4.47 -6.96
N LEU A 323 -23.77 -4.59 -7.44
CA LEU A 323 -24.78 -3.55 -7.23
C LEU A 323 -25.17 -3.41 -5.75
N ASN A 324 -25.16 -4.50 -4.99
CA ASN A 324 -25.35 -4.49 -3.54
C ASN A 324 -24.19 -3.80 -2.82
N GLU A 325 -22.95 -4.03 -3.25
CA GLU A 325 -21.76 -3.31 -2.78
C GLU A 325 -21.90 -1.81 -3.03
N LEU A 326 -22.25 -1.41 -4.26
CA LEU A 326 -22.45 -0.01 -4.61
C LEU A 326 -23.63 0.61 -3.85
N GLU A 327 -24.71 -0.12 -3.57
CA GLU A 327 -25.80 0.37 -2.72
C GLU A 327 -25.33 0.55 -1.26
N TYR A 328 -24.46 -0.32 -0.74
CA TYR A 328 -23.84 -0.13 0.56
C TYR A 328 -23.01 1.15 0.59
N VAL A 329 -22.22 1.40 -0.46
CA VAL A 329 -21.30 2.53 -0.55
C VAL A 329 -22.06 3.85 -0.77
N LEU A 330 -22.97 3.89 -1.73
CA LEU A 330 -23.58 5.12 -2.28
C LEU A 330 -25.04 5.32 -1.85
N GLY A 331 -25.73 4.25 -1.45
CA GLY A 331 -27.17 4.28 -1.17
C GLY A 331 -27.54 5.11 0.06
N SER A 332 -28.77 5.63 0.06
CA SER A 332 -29.34 6.32 1.22
C SER A 332 -29.64 5.34 2.36
N THR A 333 -29.85 5.84 3.57
CA THR A 333 -30.20 5.01 4.73
C THR A 333 -31.58 4.35 4.64
N THR A 334 -32.35 4.60 3.58
CA THR A 334 -33.65 3.96 3.30
C THR A 334 -33.54 2.74 2.40
N THR A 335 -32.40 2.53 1.73
CA THR A 335 -32.14 1.32 0.93
C THR A 335 -31.65 0.18 1.83
N THR A 336 -31.62 -1.05 1.32
CA THR A 336 -31.28 -2.23 2.11
C THR A 336 -29.84 -2.14 2.63
N TYR A 337 -28.90 -1.88 1.72
CA TYR A 337 -27.48 -1.86 2.02
C TYR A 337 -27.00 -0.49 2.53
N GLY A 338 -27.64 0.62 2.14
CA GLY A 338 -27.39 1.92 2.77
C GLY A 338 -27.84 1.95 4.24
N ALA A 339 -28.94 1.27 4.59
CA ALA A 339 -29.31 1.04 5.99
C ALA A 339 -28.32 0.11 6.72
N LEU A 340 -27.74 -0.87 6.04
CA LEU A 340 -26.69 -1.71 6.61
C LEU A 340 -25.44 -0.90 6.94
N ARG A 341 -24.98 -0.02 6.04
CA ARG A 341 -23.86 0.92 6.29
C ARG A 341 -24.14 1.79 7.52
N ALA A 342 -25.36 2.33 7.62
CA ALA A 342 -25.77 3.11 8.79
C ALA A 342 -25.72 2.29 10.10
N ARG A 343 -26.16 1.03 10.08
CA ARG A 343 -26.04 0.13 11.24
C ARG A 343 -24.61 -0.23 11.60
N ASN A 344 -23.72 -0.28 10.60
CA ASN A 344 -22.28 -0.50 10.79
C ASN A 344 -21.54 0.76 11.28
N GLY A 345 -22.24 1.89 11.43
CA GLY A 345 -21.71 3.08 12.10
C GLY A 345 -21.55 4.30 11.19
N ARG A 346 -21.96 4.24 9.91
CA ARG A 346 -21.86 5.39 8.99
C ARG A 346 -23.18 5.68 8.27
N THR A 347 -23.82 6.79 8.61
CA THR A 347 -25.06 7.24 7.96
C THR A 347 -24.82 7.82 6.57
N GLU A 348 -23.76 8.59 6.39
CA GLU A 348 -23.46 9.26 5.13
C GLU A 348 -22.92 8.28 4.08
N PRO A 349 -23.35 8.38 2.81
CA PRO A 349 -22.70 7.68 1.71
C PRO A 349 -21.20 7.97 1.65
N TRP A 350 -20.45 7.00 1.15
CA TRP A 350 -19.04 7.17 0.85
C TRP A 350 -18.88 7.88 -0.51
N PRO A 351 -17.90 8.80 -0.67
CA PRO A 351 -17.73 9.56 -1.91
C PRO A 351 -16.98 8.76 -2.98
N VAL A 352 -17.44 7.56 -3.32
CA VAL A 352 -16.80 6.72 -4.36
C VAL A 352 -17.26 7.15 -5.75
N LYS A 353 -16.31 7.35 -6.66
CA LYS A 353 -16.56 7.78 -8.05
C LYS A 353 -15.94 6.85 -9.10
N TYR A 354 -14.88 6.14 -8.74
CA TYR A 354 -14.08 5.32 -9.66
C TYR A 354 -14.26 3.85 -9.29
N ILE A 355 -14.77 3.07 -10.23
CA ILE A 355 -14.93 1.62 -10.09
C ILE A 355 -14.08 0.92 -11.14
N GLU A 356 -13.15 0.09 -10.70
CA GLU A 356 -12.39 -0.78 -11.60
C GLU A 356 -13.06 -2.15 -11.70
N VAL A 357 -13.24 -2.64 -12.92
CA VAL A 357 -13.97 -3.89 -13.17
C VAL A 357 -12.96 -5.00 -13.44
N GLY A 358 -12.66 -5.78 -12.40
CA GLY A 358 -11.69 -6.86 -12.44
C GLY A 358 -10.26 -6.40 -12.14
N ASN A 359 -9.32 -7.27 -12.44
CA ASN A 359 -7.88 -7.02 -12.35
C ASN A 359 -7.19 -7.82 -13.45
N GLU A 360 -6.27 -7.19 -14.19
CA GLU A 360 -5.43 -7.81 -15.22
C GLU A 360 -6.14 -8.86 -16.11
N ASP A 361 -7.41 -8.66 -16.49
CA ASP A 361 -8.17 -9.67 -17.23
C ASP A 361 -7.58 -10.05 -18.62
N ASN A 362 -6.55 -9.32 -19.10
CA ASN A 362 -5.74 -9.71 -20.25
C ASN A 362 -4.72 -10.81 -19.96
N VAL A 363 -4.40 -11.08 -18.70
CA VAL A 363 -3.54 -12.18 -18.25
C VAL A 363 -4.40 -13.32 -17.68
N GLN A 364 -3.79 -14.46 -17.36
CA GLN A 364 -4.47 -15.64 -16.77
C GLN A 364 -5.68 -16.22 -17.54
N GLY A 365 -5.79 -15.94 -18.85
CA GLY A 365 -6.82 -16.50 -19.72
C GLY A 365 -8.18 -15.78 -19.71
N GLY A 366 -8.30 -14.65 -19.00
CA GLY A 366 -9.53 -13.85 -18.93
C GLY A 366 -9.95 -13.21 -20.26
N CYS A 367 -8.97 -12.92 -21.13
CA CYS A 367 -9.12 -12.07 -22.31
C CYS A 367 -10.29 -12.45 -23.23
N SER A 368 -10.46 -13.77 -23.48
CA SER A 368 -11.49 -14.27 -24.41
C SER A 368 -12.93 -13.99 -23.97
N THR A 369 -13.15 -13.72 -22.68
CA THR A 369 -14.47 -13.46 -22.10
C THR A 369 -14.62 -12.05 -21.54
N TYR A 370 -13.51 -11.31 -21.39
CA TYR A 370 -13.52 -10.03 -20.68
C TYR A 370 -14.43 -9.00 -21.33
N ALA A 371 -14.40 -8.88 -22.67
CA ALA A 371 -15.24 -7.93 -23.39
C ALA A 371 -16.74 -8.07 -23.03
N SER A 372 -17.26 -9.29 -22.92
CA SER A 372 -18.67 -9.51 -22.57
C SER A 372 -18.94 -9.33 -21.07
N ARG A 373 -18.03 -9.75 -20.19
CA ARG A 373 -18.13 -9.55 -18.74
C ARG A 373 -18.10 -8.06 -18.38
N PHE A 374 -17.11 -7.34 -18.90
CA PHE A 374 -16.97 -5.89 -18.73
C PHE A 374 -18.22 -5.15 -19.21
N THR A 375 -18.72 -5.45 -20.42
CA THR A 375 -19.91 -4.77 -20.96
C THR A 375 -21.14 -5.02 -20.09
N ALA A 376 -21.36 -6.26 -19.64
CA ALA A 376 -22.50 -6.58 -18.78
C ALA A 376 -22.45 -5.86 -17.43
N ILE A 377 -21.26 -5.80 -16.80
CA ILE A 377 -21.05 -5.10 -15.53
C ILE A 377 -21.19 -3.58 -15.74
N TYR A 378 -20.57 -3.02 -16.78
CA TYR A 378 -20.64 -1.60 -17.12
C TYR A 378 -22.10 -1.14 -17.30
N ASP A 379 -22.88 -1.88 -18.10
CA ASP A 379 -24.27 -1.53 -18.39
C ASP A 379 -25.13 -1.62 -17.13
N ALA A 380 -24.91 -2.65 -16.30
CA ALA A 380 -25.64 -2.81 -15.04
C ALA A 380 -25.35 -1.69 -14.04
N ILE A 381 -24.07 -1.30 -13.88
CA ILE A 381 -23.69 -0.20 -12.99
C ILE A 381 -24.27 1.12 -13.50
N HIS A 382 -24.07 1.47 -14.78
CA HIS A 382 -24.55 2.74 -15.33
C HIS A 382 -26.07 2.86 -15.39
N ALA A 383 -26.80 1.75 -15.43
CA ALA A 383 -28.25 1.77 -15.32
C ALA A 383 -28.74 2.35 -13.98
N GLN A 384 -27.94 2.23 -12.91
CA GLN A 384 -28.27 2.75 -11.58
C GLN A 384 -27.43 3.98 -11.18
N TYR A 385 -26.18 4.02 -11.60
CA TYR A 385 -25.18 5.00 -11.21
C TYR A 385 -24.50 5.59 -12.45
N PRO A 386 -25.20 6.40 -13.26
CA PRO A 386 -24.72 6.87 -14.56
C PRO A 386 -23.51 7.83 -14.49
N ASP A 387 -23.23 8.37 -13.30
CA ASP A 387 -22.14 9.33 -13.08
C ASP A 387 -20.83 8.67 -12.60
N LEU A 388 -20.82 7.36 -12.36
CA LEU A 388 -19.60 6.64 -11.97
C LEU A 388 -18.66 6.49 -13.15
N ILE A 389 -17.36 6.64 -12.90
CA ILE A 389 -16.31 6.38 -13.87
C ILE A 389 -15.92 4.92 -13.74
N ILE A 390 -16.11 4.17 -14.82
CA ILE A 390 -15.79 2.73 -14.86
C ILE A 390 -14.46 2.54 -15.58
N ILE A 391 -13.55 1.81 -14.94
CA ILE A 391 -12.20 1.51 -15.42
C ILE A 391 -12.16 0.04 -15.84
N ALA A 392 -11.85 -0.22 -17.11
CA ALA A 392 -11.51 -1.57 -17.56
C ALA A 392 -10.10 -1.92 -17.09
N SER A 393 -9.87 -3.12 -16.58
CA SER A 393 -8.60 -3.57 -16.01
C SER A 393 -7.50 -3.88 -17.04
N THR A 394 -7.63 -3.38 -18.27
CA THR A 394 -6.64 -3.58 -19.35
C THR A 394 -6.80 -2.56 -20.48
N THR A 395 -5.69 -2.26 -21.16
CA THR A 395 -5.65 -1.56 -22.45
C THR A 395 -5.60 -2.49 -23.66
N SER A 396 -5.57 -3.81 -23.46
CA SER A 396 -5.43 -4.80 -24.54
C SER A 396 -6.68 -4.82 -25.42
N SER A 397 -6.60 -4.21 -26.61
CA SER A 397 -7.74 -4.06 -27.52
C SER A 397 -8.38 -5.38 -27.96
N SER A 398 -7.64 -6.50 -27.91
CA SER A 398 -8.17 -7.84 -28.19
C SER A 398 -9.05 -8.41 -27.09
N CYS A 399 -8.97 -7.86 -25.87
CA CYS A 399 -9.72 -8.29 -24.70
C CYS A 399 -10.91 -7.36 -24.38
N LEU A 400 -10.94 -6.18 -24.99
CA LEU A 400 -11.97 -5.15 -24.81
C LEU A 400 -13.10 -5.28 -25.83
N PRO A 401 -14.29 -4.70 -25.57
CA PRO A 401 -15.32 -4.56 -26.60
C PRO A 401 -14.80 -3.75 -27.79
N ALA A 402 -15.34 -4.03 -28.99
CA ALA A 402 -14.91 -3.37 -30.23
C ALA A 402 -15.04 -1.84 -30.19
N THR A 403 -15.91 -1.31 -29.33
CA THR A 403 -16.00 0.10 -29.01
C THR A 403 -16.11 0.21 -27.50
N LEU A 404 -15.12 0.86 -26.87
CA LEU A 404 -15.16 1.12 -25.45
C LEU A 404 -16.25 2.18 -25.17
N PRO A 405 -17.09 2.01 -24.14
CA PRO A 405 -18.09 3.01 -23.80
C PRO A 405 -17.48 4.39 -23.57
N THR A 406 -18.18 5.44 -23.99
CA THR A 406 -17.72 6.83 -23.81
C THR A 406 -17.56 7.14 -22.32
N GLY A 407 -16.41 7.68 -21.94
CA GLY A 407 -16.11 8.04 -20.55
C GLY A 407 -15.53 6.90 -19.71
N ALA A 408 -15.49 5.65 -20.24
CA ALA A 408 -14.77 4.58 -19.57
C ALA A 408 -13.26 4.80 -19.64
N TYR A 409 -12.57 4.42 -18.57
CA TYR A 409 -11.12 4.47 -18.47
C TYR A 409 -10.56 3.07 -18.72
N THR A 410 -9.25 2.98 -18.89
CA THR A 410 -8.52 1.71 -18.95
C THR A 410 -7.35 1.73 -17.98
N ASP A 411 -7.01 0.58 -17.42
CA ASP A 411 -5.82 0.35 -16.61
C ASP A 411 -4.69 -0.31 -17.43
N ILE A 412 -3.45 0.10 -17.18
CA ILE A 412 -2.23 -0.48 -17.73
C ILE A 412 -1.18 -0.69 -16.64
N HIS A 413 -0.56 -1.86 -16.66
CA HIS A 413 0.46 -2.25 -15.69
C HIS A 413 1.83 -2.41 -16.36
N HIS A 414 2.88 -1.89 -15.75
CA HIS A 414 4.25 -1.92 -16.27
C HIS A 414 5.27 -2.34 -15.22
N TYR A 415 5.74 -3.58 -15.30
CA TYR A 415 6.86 -4.09 -14.51
C TYR A 415 8.06 -4.33 -15.41
N LEU A 416 8.99 -3.36 -15.44
CA LEU A 416 9.98 -3.24 -16.51
C LEU A 416 11.40 -3.01 -16.01
N SER A 417 12.37 -3.18 -16.91
CA SER A 417 13.74 -2.74 -16.66
C SER A 417 13.88 -1.21 -16.66
N PRO A 418 14.91 -0.63 -16.00
CA PRO A 418 15.16 0.80 -16.05
C PRO A 418 15.21 1.36 -17.48
N ASP A 419 15.97 0.72 -18.37
CA ASP A 419 16.07 1.16 -19.78
C ASP A 419 14.73 1.05 -20.51
N SER A 420 13.91 0.04 -20.19
CA SER A 420 12.56 -0.11 -20.76
C SER A 420 11.62 0.99 -20.30
N PHE A 421 11.68 1.42 -19.03
CA PHE A 421 10.90 2.59 -18.55
C PHE A 421 11.30 3.87 -19.27
N VAL A 422 12.60 4.08 -19.46
CA VAL A 422 13.11 5.24 -20.20
C VAL A 422 12.66 5.21 -21.65
N ALA A 423 12.60 4.04 -22.27
CA ALA A 423 12.07 3.86 -23.62
C ALA A 423 10.56 4.17 -23.74
N LEU A 424 9.80 4.11 -22.64
CA LEU A 424 8.38 4.47 -22.59
C LEU A 424 8.13 5.95 -22.26
N PHE A 425 9.17 6.79 -22.18
CA PHE A 425 9.02 8.23 -21.86
C PHE A 425 7.96 8.95 -22.70
N ASN A 426 7.82 8.58 -23.98
CA ASN A 426 6.89 9.20 -24.93
C ASN A 426 5.69 8.30 -25.28
N GLU A 427 5.44 7.23 -24.51
CA GLU A 427 4.36 6.26 -24.77
C GLU A 427 3.02 6.96 -25.01
N PHE A 428 2.66 7.89 -24.14
CA PHE A 428 1.34 8.54 -24.12
C PHE A 428 1.22 9.79 -24.99
N ASP A 429 2.31 10.28 -25.58
CA ASP A 429 2.33 11.54 -26.35
C ASP A 429 1.30 11.51 -27.50
N ASN A 430 1.09 10.33 -28.11
CA ASN A 430 0.17 10.12 -29.23
C ASN A 430 -1.05 9.25 -28.90
N TYR A 431 -1.32 8.98 -27.61
CA TYR A 431 -2.52 8.25 -27.21
C TYR A 431 -3.79 9.04 -27.58
N SER A 432 -4.90 8.32 -27.80
CA SER A 432 -6.20 8.96 -27.97
C SER A 432 -6.61 9.66 -26.68
N ARG A 433 -7.12 10.89 -26.80
CA ARG A 433 -7.61 11.67 -25.65
C ARG A 433 -9.08 11.36 -25.31
N ASP A 434 -9.71 10.47 -26.07
CA ASP A 434 -11.11 10.06 -25.86
C ASP A 434 -11.28 9.04 -24.72
N HIS A 435 -10.19 8.35 -24.34
CA HIS A 435 -10.18 7.30 -23.33
C HIS A 435 -9.07 7.57 -22.31
N PRO A 436 -9.38 8.21 -21.18
CA PRO A 436 -8.41 8.43 -20.11
C PRO A 436 -7.93 7.11 -19.51
N LEU A 437 -6.75 7.12 -18.91
CA LEU A 437 -6.13 5.91 -18.37
C LEU A 437 -5.64 6.06 -16.93
N LEU A 438 -5.70 4.95 -16.22
CA LEU A 438 -5.02 4.67 -14.98
C LEU A 438 -3.76 3.87 -15.33
N VAL A 439 -2.60 4.24 -14.78
CA VAL A 439 -1.43 3.37 -14.70
C VAL A 439 -1.43 2.77 -13.29
N GLY A 440 -2.24 1.73 -13.09
CA GLY A 440 -2.59 1.19 -11.78
C GLY A 440 -1.41 0.56 -11.05
N GLU A 441 -0.44 0.06 -11.81
CA GLU A 441 0.74 -0.60 -11.29
C GLU A 441 1.97 -0.29 -12.14
N TYR A 442 3.04 0.18 -11.51
CA TYR A 442 4.36 0.15 -12.13
C TYR A 442 5.48 0.03 -11.10
N ALA A 443 6.55 -0.66 -11.47
CA ALA A 443 7.81 -0.68 -10.71
C ALA A 443 8.98 -1.13 -11.59
N SER A 444 10.17 -0.61 -11.31
CA SER A 444 11.41 -1.15 -11.87
C SER A 444 11.75 -2.49 -11.22
N THR A 445 11.60 -3.57 -11.98
CA THR A 445 11.76 -4.95 -11.50
C THR A 445 13.03 -5.63 -12.03
N THR A 446 14.02 -4.85 -12.49
CA THR A 446 15.34 -5.44 -12.82
C THR A 446 15.97 -6.00 -11.57
N GLY A 447 16.31 -7.29 -11.60
CA GLY A 447 16.66 -8.07 -10.42
C GLY A 447 15.60 -9.09 -10.03
N ASN A 448 14.44 -9.13 -10.70
CA ASN A 448 13.48 -10.24 -10.60
C ASN A 448 14.05 -11.50 -11.28
N ASP A 449 15.05 -12.11 -10.65
CA ASP A 449 15.68 -13.37 -11.03
C ASP A 449 14.98 -14.60 -10.41
N GLY A 450 13.79 -14.38 -9.82
CA GLY A 450 13.09 -15.34 -8.98
C GLY A 450 13.35 -15.17 -7.49
N SER A 451 14.22 -14.24 -7.06
CA SER A 451 14.31 -13.81 -5.66
C SER A 451 13.01 -13.15 -5.22
N THR A 452 12.51 -13.54 -4.05
CA THR A 452 11.36 -12.92 -3.38
C THR A 452 11.73 -11.62 -2.65
N THR A 453 13.01 -11.24 -2.63
CA THR A 453 13.47 -10.05 -1.92
C THR A 453 14.61 -9.36 -2.67
N TYR A 454 14.36 -8.12 -3.09
CA TYR A 454 15.34 -7.19 -3.65
C TYR A 454 14.82 -5.75 -3.53
N TRP A 455 15.69 -4.76 -3.68
CA TRP A 455 15.39 -3.38 -3.30
C TRP A 455 15.40 -2.46 -4.50
N SER A 456 14.52 -1.45 -4.51
CA SER A 456 14.67 -0.33 -5.42
C SER A 456 16.06 0.28 -5.27
N TYR A 457 16.67 0.64 -6.39
CA TYR A 457 18.00 1.22 -6.45
C TYR A 457 17.99 2.47 -7.33
N MET A 458 18.95 3.38 -7.12
CA MET A 458 18.89 4.72 -7.70
C MET A 458 18.68 4.79 -9.21
N GLN A 459 19.32 3.94 -10.01
CA GLN A 459 19.09 3.91 -11.46
C GLN A 459 17.64 3.51 -11.79
N GLY A 460 17.08 2.49 -11.13
CA GLY A 460 15.68 2.08 -11.31
C GLY A 460 14.71 3.19 -10.90
N SER A 461 14.90 3.79 -9.72
CA SER A 461 14.07 4.93 -9.29
C SER A 461 14.23 6.17 -10.17
N CYS A 462 15.42 6.39 -10.75
CA CYS A 462 15.63 7.45 -11.72
C CYS A 462 14.90 7.17 -13.05
N ALA A 463 14.86 5.91 -13.50
CA ALA A 463 14.08 5.52 -14.68
C ALA A 463 12.57 5.65 -14.44
N GLU A 464 12.09 5.27 -13.26
CA GLU A 464 10.70 5.53 -12.84
C GLU A 464 10.39 7.02 -12.86
N ALA A 465 11.30 7.88 -12.39
CA ALA A 465 11.13 9.32 -12.50
C ALA A 465 11.03 9.80 -13.96
N VAL A 466 11.83 9.24 -14.89
CA VAL A 466 11.71 9.52 -16.33
C VAL A 466 10.32 9.14 -16.83
N TYR A 467 9.84 7.94 -16.47
CA TYR A 467 8.50 7.50 -16.84
C TYR A 467 7.41 8.42 -16.27
N MET A 468 7.48 8.77 -15.00
CA MET A 468 6.56 9.70 -14.33
C MET A 468 6.55 11.10 -14.93
N ILE A 469 7.68 11.59 -15.46
CA ILE A 469 7.73 12.83 -16.25
C ILE A 469 6.90 12.67 -17.53
N GLY A 470 7.01 11.53 -18.22
CA GLY A 470 6.17 11.17 -19.36
C GLY A 470 4.67 11.12 -19.01
N LEU A 471 4.33 10.55 -17.85
CA LEU A 471 2.97 10.52 -17.32
C LEU A 471 2.42 11.95 -17.08
N GLU A 472 3.18 12.79 -16.39
CA GLU A 472 2.74 14.17 -16.05
C GLU A 472 2.58 15.04 -17.29
N ARG A 473 3.48 14.92 -18.27
CA ARG A 473 3.35 15.60 -19.58
C ARG A 473 2.02 15.28 -20.27
N ASN A 474 1.54 14.06 -20.09
CA ASN A 474 0.32 13.53 -20.72
C ASN A 474 -0.85 13.41 -19.74
N SER A 475 -0.89 14.23 -18.69
CA SER A 475 -1.93 14.18 -17.65
C SER A 475 -3.33 14.63 -18.13
N ASP A 476 -3.44 15.08 -19.39
CA ASP A 476 -4.70 15.22 -20.12
C ASP A 476 -5.35 13.86 -20.42
N VAL A 477 -4.57 12.79 -20.58
CA VAL A 477 -5.05 11.41 -20.77
C VAL A 477 -4.70 10.49 -19.60
N VAL A 478 -3.49 10.57 -19.04
CA VAL A 478 -3.07 9.81 -17.85
C VAL A 478 -3.61 10.49 -16.60
N LYS A 479 -4.65 9.91 -16.00
CA LYS A 479 -5.36 10.54 -14.87
C LYS A 479 -4.81 10.15 -13.52
N MET A 480 -4.30 8.94 -13.41
CA MET A 480 -3.92 8.31 -12.16
C MET A 480 -2.73 7.39 -12.43
N ALA A 481 -1.79 7.33 -11.49
CA ALA A 481 -0.64 6.44 -11.53
C ALA A 481 -0.22 6.03 -10.12
N SER A 482 0.14 4.77 -9.95
CA SER A 482 0.56 4.21 -8.66
C SER A 482 1.68 3.18 -8.80
N PHE A 483 2.69 3.31 -7.95
CA PHE A 483 3.70 2.28 -7.78
C PHE A 483 3.08 1.05 -7.10
N ALA A 484 3.52 -0.15 -7.48
CA ALA A 484 3.11 -1.39 -6.84
C ALA A 484 4.27 -2.41 -6.74
N PRO A 485 4.34 -3.22 -5.67
CA PRO A 485 3.47 -3.18 -4.49
C PRO A 485 3.84 -2.05 -3.52
N LEU A 486 2.89 -1.66 -2.66
CA LEU A 486 3.06 -0.51 -1.78
C LEU A 486 3.97 -0.79 -0.58
N LEU A 487 3.79 -1.93 0.06
CA LEU A 487 4.31 -2.17 1.39
C LEU A 487 4.75 -3.62 1.53
N GLU A 488 5.91 -3.84 2.12
CA GLU A 488 6.36 -5.14 2.60
C GLU A 488 6.58 -5.18 4.10
N HIS A 489 6.26 -6.30 4.72
CA HIS A 489 6.84 -6.70 5.99
C HIS A 489 8.13 -7.49 5.72
N PHE A 490 9.27 -6.97 6.20
CA PHE A 490 10.58 -7.59 6.00
C PHE A 490 10.61 -9.03 6.49
N ASP A 491 11.35 -9.86 5.75
CA ASP A 491 11.47 -11.31 5.93
C ASP A 491 10.14 -12.10 5.80
N MET A 492 9.08 -11.45 5.30
CA MET A 492 7.77 -12.04 5.02
C MET A 492 7.23 -11.64 3.64
N ALA A 493 8.11 -11.24 2.73
CA ALA A 493 7.75 -10.82 1.38
C ALA A 493 7.61 -12.02 0.43
N GLU A 494 6.56 -11.98 -0.39
CA GLU A 494 6.35 -12.84 -1.56
C GLU A 494 6.80 -12.17 -2.87
N TRP A 495 6.86 -10.84 -2.92
CA TRP A 495 7.28 -10.05 -4.09
C TRP A 495 8.10 -8.83 -3.68
N SER A 496 8.95 -8.36 -4.58
CA SER A 496 9.75 -7.14 -4.44
C SER A 496 10.02 -6.51 -5.82
N PRO A 497 10.50 -5.26 -5.92
CA PRO A 497 10.72 -4.33 -4.82
C PRO A 497 9.41 -3.65 -4.41
N ASP A 498 9.38 -3.13 -3.18
CA ASP A 498 8.23 -2.44 -2.61
C ASP A 498 8.51 -0.96 -2.40
N LEU A 499 7.43 -0.16 -2.33
CA LEU A 499 7.61 1.28 -2.14
C LEU A 499 8.24 1.58 -0.79
N PHE A 500 7.80 0.93 0.28
CA PHE A 500 8.46 1.00 1.59
C PHE A 500 8.21 -0.29 2.37
N GLY A 501 8.93 -0.47 3.48
CA GLY A 501 8.74 -1.64 4.31
C GLY A 501 8.95 -1.40 5.79
N LEU A 502 8.65 -2.42 6.59
CA LEU A 502 8.80 -2.43 8.04
C LEU A 502 9.08 -3.84 8.56
N ASP A 503 9.53 -3.92 9.80
CA ASP A 503 9.39 -5.13 10.61
C ASP A 503 8.72 -4.80 11.96
N SER A 504 8.64 -5.79 12.85
CA SER A 504 8.06 -5.63 14.19
C SER A 504 8.97 -4.90 15.20
N SER A 505 10.13 -4.38 14.80
CA SER A 505 10.99 -3.57 15.66
C SER A 505 10.48 -2.13 15.75
N PRO A 506 10.71 -1.42 16.87
CA PRO A 506 10.53 0.02 16.92
C PRO A 506 11.38 0.72 15.85
N ASP A 507 10.86 1.79 15.25
CA ASP A 507 11.55 2.63 14.27
C ASP A 507 12.04 1.91 12.99
N SER A 508 11.42 0.78 12.62
CA SER A 508 11.82 -0.07 11.48
C SER A 508 11.40 0.42 10.09
N ILE A 509 10.49 1.40 10.03
CA ILE A 509 9.91 1.87 8.77
C ILE A 509 11.01 2.43 7.87
N THR A 510 11.17 1.85 6.68
CA THR A 510 12.24 2.15 5.74
C THR A 510 11.63 2.51 4.38
N GLY A 511 11.81 3.76 3.94
CA GLY A 511 11.43 4.21 2.60
C GLY A 511 12.47 3.81 1.55
N SER A 512 12.03 3.20 0.45
CA SER A 512 12.91 2.85 -0.67
C SER A 512 13.39 4.09 -1.42
N THR A 513 14.33 3.93 -2.34
CA THR A 513 14.72 5.01 -3.27
C THR A 513 13.52 5.46 -4.11
N SER A 514 12.64 4.53 -4.50
CA SER A 514 11.40 4.81 -5.21
C SER A 514 10.38 5.55 -4.34
N PHE A 515 10.29 5.27 -3.02
CA PHE A 515 9.47 6.06 -2.08
C PHE A 515 9.76 7.55 -2.19
N TYR A 516 11.05 7.90 -2.17
CA TYR A 516 11.47 9.30 -2.19
C TYR A 516 11.22 9.95 -3.55
N VAL A 517 11.29 9.20 -4.66
CA VAL A 517 10.86 9.69 -5.99
C VAL A 517 9.35 9.96 -6.01
N GLN A 518 8.54 9.00 -5.52
CA GLN A 518 7.08 9.17 -5.44
C GLN A 518 6.71 10.40 -4.59
N LYS A 519 7.34 10.53 -3.41
CA LYS A 519 7.15 11.68 -2.51
C LYS A 519 7.52 13.01 -3.18
N LEU A 520 8.67 13.07 -3.86
CA LEU A 520 9.12 14.29 -4.57
C LEU A 520 8.10 14.75 -5.61
N PHE A 521 7.57 13.82 -6.41
CA PHE A 521 6.62 14.15 -7.47
C PHE A 521 5.23 14.47 -6.92
N SER A 522 4.76 13.67 -5.96
CA SER A 522 3.42 13.78 -5.37
C SER A 522 3.27 15.03 -4.50
N THR A 523 4.32 15.50 -3.84
CA THR A 523 4.23 16.71 -2.99
C THR A 523 4.42 18.02 -3.77
N ASN A 524 4.84 17.94 -5.04
CA ASN A 524 5.11 19.08 -5.91
C ASN A 524 4.26 19.02 -7.19
N ARG A 525 3.00 19.47 -7.11
CA ARG A 525 2.01 19.37 -8.20
C ARG A 525 1.60 20.76 -8.70
N GLY A 526 1.71 20.97 -10.02
CA GLY A 526 1.03 22.07 -10.68
C GLY A 526 -0.37 21.66 -11.16
N THR A 527 -1.25 22.63 -11.36
CA THR A 527 -2.59 22.43 -11.95
C THR A 527 -2.57 22.57 -13.47
N THR A 528 -1.52 23.18 -14.04
CA THR A 528 -1.33 23.31 -15.49
C THR A 528 0.08 22.89 -15.86
N ILE A 529 0.20 21.96 -16.81
CA ILE A 529 1.48 21.59 -17.43
C ILE A 529 1.88 22.69 -18.39
N LEU A 530 3.17 23.03 -18.45
CA LEU A 530 3.69 24.15 -19.23
C LEU A 530 4.63 23.68 -20.34
N PRO A 531 4.53 24.29 -21.55
CA PRO A 531 5.51 24.05 -22.60
C PRO A 531 6.92 24.46 -22.17
N VAL A 532 7.92 23.64 -22.51
CA VAL A 532 9.34 23.92 -22.27
C VAL A 532 10.07 23.92 -23.60
N THR A 533 10.75 25.01 -23.92
CA THR A 533 11.72 25.07 -25.02
C THR A 533 13.10 24.70 -24.49
N SER A 534 13.79 23.77 -25.14
CA SER A 534 15.11 23.27 -24.75
C SER A 534 16.14 23.51 -25.85
N THR A 535 17.41 23.66 -25.47
CA THR A 535 18.55 23.69 -26.40
C THR A 535 19.00 22.30 -26.85
N VAL A 536 18.49 21.25 -26.23
CA VAL A 536 18.80 19.84 -26.53
C VAL A 536 17.54 18.98 -26.55
N ASP A 537 17.62 17.84 -27.22
CA ASP A 537 16.60 16.79 -27.11
C ASP A 537 16.68 16.09 -25.74
N PHE A 538 15.63 15.32 -25.41
CA PHE A 538 15.65 14.48 -24.21
C PHE A 538 16.76 13.42 -24.27
N GLY A 539 17.30 13.07 -23.11
CA GLY A 539 18.38 12.08 -22.96
C GLY A 539 19.78 12.73 -22.89
N PRO A 540 20.54 12.55 -21.79
CA PRO A 540 20.22 11.77 -20.59
C PRO A 540 19.28 12.48 -19.60
N VAL A 541 18.99 13.78 -19.83
CA VAL A 541 18.09 14.56 -18.96
C VAL A 541 16.68 14.58 -19.51
N TYR A 542 15.71 14.40 -18.62
CA TYR A 542 14.27 14.44 -18.87
C TYR A 542 13.61 15.48 -17.97
N TRP A 543 12.56 16.13 -18.45
CA TRP A 543 11.92 17.22 -17.72
C TRP A 543 10.42 17.38 -18.00
N VAL A 544 9.71 17.89 -17.00
CA VAL A 544 8.35 18.45 -17.11
C VAL A 544 8.26 19.71 -16.27
N ALA A 545 7.51 20.69 -16.75
CA ALA A 545 7.22 21.91 -16.01
C ALA A 545 5.72 22.02 -15.77
N SER A 546 5.33 22.47 -14.59
CA SER A 546 3.94 22.76 -14.24
C SER A 546 3.85 23.99 -13.34
N VAL A 547 2.66 24.58 -13.21
CA VAL A 547 2.41 25.74 -12.36
C VAL A 547 1.15 25.53 -11.52
N SER A 548 1.21 25.94 -10.25
CA SER A 548 0.06 25.93 -9.35
C SER A 548 -0.84 27.16 -9.54
N GLU A 549 -2.01 27.15 -8.90
CA GLU A 549 -2.92 28.31 -8.88
C GLU A 549 -2.25 29.53 -8.20
N GLU A 550 -1.45 29.29 -7.17
CA GLU A 550 -0.65 30.26 -6.42
C GLU A 550 0.61 30.74 -7.16
N LYS A 551 0.79 30.32 -8.42
CA LYS A 551 1.94 30.69 -9.27
C LYS A 551 3.29 30.20 -8.76
N VAL A 552 3.31 29.05 -8.08
CA VAL A 552 4.54 28.28 -7.87
C VAL A 552 4.78 27.46 -9.14
N TYR A 553 5.95 27.62 -9.73
CA TYR A 553 6.41 26.86 -10.89
C TYR A 553 7.25 25.68 -10.41
N TYR A 554 6.87 24.49 -10.82
CA TYR A 554 7.60 23.26 -10.57
C TYR A 554 8.30 22.81 -11.86
N VAL A 555 9.58 22.52 -11.79
CA VAL A 555 10.33 21.85 -12.87
C VAL A 555 10.94 20.58 -12.28
N LYS A 556 10.40 19.44 -12.70
CA LYS A 556 10.89 18.12 -12.30
C LYS A 556 11.90 17.66 -13.34
N LEU A 557 13.04 17.17 -12.88
CA LEU A 557 14.18 16.77 -13.69
C LEU A 557 14.63 15.36 -13.29
N ALA A 558 15.00 14.55 -14.27
CA ALA A 558 15.67 13.27 -14.05
C ALA A 558 16.89 13.17 -14.97
N ASN A 559 18.07 12.85 -14.41
CA ASN A 559 19.28 12.56 -15.16
C ASN A 559 19.54 11.06 -15.14
N TYR A 560 19.00 10.37 -16.16
CA TYR A 560 19.26 8.96 -16.39
C TYR A 560 20.58 8.79 -17.17
N GLY A 561 21.67 9.20 -16.52
CA GLY A 561 23.01 9.18 -17.11
C GLY A 561 24.08 9.07 -16.04
N SER A 562 25.22 8.52 -16.43
CA SER A 562 26.38 8.27 -15.55
C SER A 562 27.26 9.51 -15.30
N THR A 563 26.88 10.68 -15.82
CA THR A 563 27.64 11.93 -15.69
C THR A 563 26.74 13.05 -15.21
N ALA A 564 27.28 13.94 -14.37
CA ALA A 564 26.56 15.12 -13.91
C ALA A 564 26.27 16.08 -15.07
N GLN A 565 25.09 16.71 -15.03
CA GLN A 565 24.60 17.66 -16.04
C GLN A 565 24.32 19.00 -15.37
N ASN A 566 24.69 20.09 -16.03
CA ASN A 566 24.29 21.43 -15.59
C ASN A 566 23.07 21.87 -16.41
N VAL A 567 21.97 22.14 -15.71
CA VAL A 567 20.70 22.57 -16.32
C VAL A 567 20.39 23.99 -15.86
N THR A 568 20.25 24.93 -16.79
CA THR A 568 19.74 26.27 -16.53
C THR A 568 18.26 26.30 -16.83
N VAL A 569 17.44 26.58 -15.82
CA VAL A 569 15.99 26.71 -15.93
C VAL A 569 15.60 28.18 -15.91
N ASN A 570 14.98 28.64 -16.99
CA ASN A 570 14.56 30.02 -17.19
C ASN A 570 13.03 30.13 -17.07
N ILE A 571 12.56 30.93 -16.11
CA ILE A 571 11.15 31.17 -15.80
C ILE A 571 10.97 32.66 -15.51
N ALA A 572 10.43 33.42 -16.47
CA ALA A 572 10.40 34.87 -16.36
C ALA A 572 9.61 35.38 -15.14
N GLY A 573 10.25 36.23 -14.33
CA GLY A 573 9.65 36.92 -13.20
C GLY A 573 9.72 36.18 -11.86
N THR A 574 10.24 34.96 -11.81
CA THR A 574 10.47 34.25 -10.55
C THR A 574 11.80 34.64 -9.95
N THR A 575 11.92 34.60 -8.62
CA THR A 575 13.09 35.16 -7.91
C THR A 575 13.71 34.22 -6.88
N LYS A 576 12.92 33.30 -6.32
CA LYS A 576 13.38 32.41 -5.26
C LYS A 576 12.52 31.16 -5.17
N GLY A 577 13.02 30.18 -4.43
CA GLY A 577 12.29 28.95 -4.18
C GLY A 577 13.17 27.90 -3.50
N SER A 578 12.86 26.64 -3.77
CA SER A 578 13.61 25.48 -3.28
C SER A 578 14.05 24.56 -4.43
N LEU A 579 15.15 23.86 -4.19
CA LEU A 579 15.57 22.71 -4.98
C LEU A 579 15.61 21.51 -4.04
N GLU A 580 14.78 20.52 -4.34
CA GLU A 580 14.85 19.20 -3.73
C GLU A 580 15.60 18.26 -4.68
N LEU A 581 16.58 17.51 -4.16
CA LEU A 581 17.47 16.65 -4.95
C LEU A 581 17.65 15.30 -4.27
N LEU A 582 17.33 14.22 -5.00
CA LEU A 582 17.64 12.84 -4.66
C LEU A 582 18.70 12.32 -5.64
N SER A 583 19.80 11.77 -5.13
CA SER A 583 20.87 11.21 -5.96
C SER A 583 21.66 10.17 -5.18
N GLY A 584 22.27 9.22 -5.88
CA GLY A 584 23.17 8.23 -5.29
C GLY A 584 23.98 7.50 -6.36
N GLY A 585 24.78 6.52 -5.95
CA GLY A 585 25.46 5.64 -6.91
C GLY A 585 24.46 4.78 -7.68
N GLU A 586 24.80 4.38 -8.90
CA GLU A 586 23.91 3.68 -9.86
C GLU A 586 23.09 2.56 -9.21
N LEU A 587 23.75 1.67 -8.45
CA LEU A 587 23.17 0.48 -7.85
C LEU A 587 22.93 0.61 -6.33
N VAL A 588 22.89 1.83 -5.79
CA VAL A 588 22.71 2.05 -4.35
C VAL A 588 21.21 1.99 -4.01
N SER A 589 20.90 1.26 -2.94
CA SER A 589 19.55 1.12 -2.37
C SER A 589 19.50 1.66 -0.93
N ASN A 590 18.29 1.86 -0.43
CA ASN A 590 18.04 1.84 1.01
C ASN A 590 17.70 0.40 1.40
N TYR A 591 18.22 -0.05 2.54
CA TYR A 591 17.97 -1.38 3.08
C TYR A 591 17.19 -1.27 4.41
N PRO A 592 16.55 -2.35 4.87
CA PRO A 592 15.92 -2.38 6.18
C PRO A 592 16.85 -1.83 7.27
N HIS A 593 16.39 -0.80 7.99
CA HIS A 593 17.14 -0.08 9.03
C HIS A 593 18.40 0.67 8.58
N ASP A 594 18.71 0.72 7.28
CA ASP A 594 19.85 1.42 6.71
C ASP A 594 19.42 2.29 5.51
N VAL A 595 18.94 3.49 5.85
CA VAL A 595 18.53 4.50 4.87
C VAL A 595 19.70 5.46 4.62
N SER A 596 20.35 5.30 3.46
CA SER A 596 21.50 6.11 3.05
C SER A 596 21.16 7.18 2.02
N ILE A 597 20.03 7.03 1.31
CA ILE A 597 19.57 7.92 0.24
C ILE A 597 18.25 8.55 0.65
N THR A 598 18.27 9.86 0.84
CA THR A 598 17.09 10.70 1.10
C THR A 598 17.20 12.01 0.31
N PRO A 599 16.08 12.68 -0.01
CA PRO A 599 16.12 13.97 -0.68
C PRO A 599 16.81 15.03 0.20
N THR A 600 17.64 15.85 -0.42
CA THR A 600 18.19 17.06 0.19
C THR A 600 17.42 18.28 -0.30
N THR A 601 17.12 19.23 0.59
CA THR A 601 16.44 20.48 0.23
C THR A 601 17.39 21.66 0.40
N SER A 602 17.45 22.52 -0.61
CA SER A 602 18.22 23.76 -0.58
C SER A 602 17.38 24.95 -1.05
N THR A 603 17.71 26.15 -0.58
CA THR A 603 17.10 27.39 -1.08
C THR A 603 17.81 27.83 -2.35
N VAL A 604 17.04 28.27 -3.34
CA VAL A 604 17.56 28.85 -4.57
C VAL A 604 17.09 30.29 -4.74
N THR A 605 17.94 31.12 -5.35
CA THR A 605 17.63 32.51 -5.71
C THR A 605 18.10 32.79 -7.12
N GLY A 606 17.32 33.55 -7.87
CA GLY A 606 17.60 33.87 -9.26
C GLY A 606 16.89 35.14 -9.70
N ARG A 607 17.10 35.54 -10.96
CA ARG A 607 16.33 36.61 -11.62
C ARG A 607 15.62 36.05 -12.84
N GLY A 608 14.74 35.08 -12.59
CA GLY A 608 14.06 34.28 -13.61
C GLY A 608 14.95 33.24 -14.30
N SER A 609 16.11 32.94 -13.71
CA SER A 609 17.05 31.92 -14.21
C SER A 609 17.72 31.25 -13.02
N PHE A 610 17.77 29.91 -13.03
CA PHE A 610 18.25 29.07 -11.94
C PHE A 610 19.12 27.95 -12.51
N THR A 611 20.31 27.74 -11.94
CA THR A 611 21.18 26.63 -12.33
C THR A 611 20.97 25.47 -11.37
N VAL A 612 20.66 24.30 -11.93
CA VAL A 612 20.59 23.02 -11.23
C VAL A 612 21.80 22.19 -11.67
N ASN A 613 22.69 21.90 -10.73
CA ASN A 613 23.69 20.86 -10.92
C ASN A 613 23.02 19.52 -10.60
N LEU A 614 22.78 18.72 -11.63
CA LEU A 614 22.07 17.46 -11.54
C LEU A 614 23.10 16.31 -11.61
N PRO A 615 23.42 15.64 -10.49
CA PRO A 615 24.38 14.54 -10.48
C PRO A 615 23.98 13.39 -11.41
N ALA A 616 24.90 12.43 -11.59
CA ALA A 616 24.54 11.16 -12.22
C ALA A 616 23.42 10.46 -11.43
N TRP A 617 22.50 9.81 -12.14
CA TRP A 617 21.36 9.06 -11.54
C TRP A 617 20.60 9.88 -10.49
N ALA A 618 20.16 11.07 -10.89
CA ALA A 618 19.56 12.03 -9.97
C ALA A 618 18.17 12.48 -10.41
N VAL A 619 17.32 12.74 -9.42
CA VAL A 619 15.97 13.25 -9.57
C VAL A 619 15.87 14.54 -8.78
N ALA A 620 15.36 15.60 -9.38
CA ALA A 620 15.25 16.90 -8.74
C ALA A 620 13.92 17.58 -9.00
N VAL A 621 13.48 18.39 -8.05
CA VAL A 621 12.33 19.29 -8.22
C VAL A 621 12.77 20.70 -7.86
N LEU A 622 12.73 21.58 -8.85
CA LEU A 622 12.90 23.02 -8.68
C LEU A 622 11.50 23.64 -8.51
N ALA A 623 11.21 24.21 -7.34
CA ALA A 623 9.96 24.90 -7.06
C ALA A 623 10.24 26.39 -6.85
N VAL A 624 9.79 27.29 -7.73
CA VAL A 624 10.11 28.73 -7.69
C VAL A 624 8.91 29.62 -7.94
N SER A 625 8.94 30.84 -7.38
CA SER A 625 7.89 31.87 -7.52
C SER A 625 8.45 33.26 -7.82
#